data_AF-A0A9X2G5R1-F1
#
_entry.id   AF-A0A9X2G5R1-F1
#
_cell.length_a   1.000
_cell.length_b   1.000
_cell.length_c   1.000
_cell.angle_alpha   90.00
_cell.angle_beta   90.00
_cell.angle_gamma   90.00
#
_symmetry.space_group_name_H-M   'P 1'
#
loop_
_entity.id
_entity.type
_entity.pdbx_description
1 polymer ?
#
loop_
_entity_poly.entity_id
_entity_poly.type
_entity_poly.pdbx_seq_one_letter_code
_entity_poly.pdbx_strand_id
1 'polypeptide(L)'
;MSCDHHFVAHHVCEYIEGSLSFTLKARYEAALRQCSHCREIHDQALALSRIPELWQQQEVPRWNRARHAMQPPRQHGQWLSWSALVASCFAVFLVLAQLEISTADGLRISFGGGMDEALLRRVVSEQIQQDGLVWQKAQAAQVETLLSEYAERQAIATEVMLAQWRKNTRSERRQDMQQLLSGWQSLNYQEQLMLNEQISYLASSQEENNMYLNALMESTLYSPKSFPWR
;
A
#
# COMPACT_ATOMS: atom_id res chain seq x y z
N MET A 1 16.75 6.96 -29.95
CA MET A 1 16.75 5.68 -29.23
C MET A 1 15.52 5.66 -28.34
N SER A 2 14.54 4.81 -28.63
CA SER A 2 13.31 4.69 -27.84
C SER A 2 13.61 3.86 -26.59
N CYS A 3 13.78 4.54 -25.45
CA CYS A 3 13.87 3.85 -24.17
C CYS A 3 12.48 3.37 -23.75
N ASP A 4 12.38 2.12 -23.29
CA ASP A 4 11.14 1.54 -22.78
C ASP A 4 10.99 1.91 -21.29
N HIS A 5 10.42 3.09 -21.02
CA HIS A 5 10.22 3.58 -19.65
C HIS A 5 9.25 2.69 -18.85
N HIS A 6 8.29 2.06 -19.54
CA HIS A 6 7.31 1.18 -18.92
C HIS A 6 7.98 -0.07 -18.32
N PHE A 7 8.96 -0.64 -19.03
CA PHE A 7 9.76 -1.76 -18.51
C PHE A 7 10.44 -1.42 -17.18
N VAL A 8 11.01 -0.21 -17.06
CA VAL A 8 11.70 0.23 -15.83
C VAL A 8 10.70 0.48 -14.71
N ALA A 9 9.57 1.13 -14.99
CA ALA A 9 8.53 1.38 -13.99
C ALA A 9 7.93 0.08 -13.42
N HIS A 10 7.71 -0.93 -14.27
CA HIS A 10 7.12 -2.20 -13.84
C HIS A 10 8.06 -3.05 -12.97
N HIS A 11 9.37 -3.01 -13.23
CA HIS A 11 10.35 -3.88 -12.55
C HIS A 11 11.19 -3.18 -11.46
N VAL A 12 10.93 -1.90 -11.18
CA VAL A 12 11.71 -1.13 -10.19
C VAL A 12 11.64 -1.73 -8.79
N CYS A 13 10.46 -2.17 -8.34
CA CYS A 13 10.28 -2.76 -7.01
C CYS A 13 11.01 -4.10 -6.89
N GLU A 14 10.87 -4.97 -7.90
CA GLU A 14 11.53 -6.27 -7.93
C GLU A 14 13.07 -6.13 -7.98
N TYR A 15 13.57 -5.08 -8.64
CA TYR A 15 15.00 -4.75 -8.68
C TYR A 15 15.51 -4.31 -7.30
N ILE A 16 14.79 -3.40 -6.62
CA ILE A 16 15.13 -2.92 -5.27
C ILE A 16 15.07 -4.07 -4.24
N GLU A 17 14.08 -4.95 -4.34
CA GLU A 17 13.95 -6.14 -3.50
C GLU A 17 14.98 -7.24 -3.81
N GLY A 18 15.75 -7.11 -4.90
CA GLY A 18 16.74 -8.09 -5.34
C GLY A 18 16.13 -9.39 -5.89
N SER A 19 14.85 -9.39 -6.28
CA SER A 19 14.14 -10.56 -6.79
C SER A 19 14.18 -10.71 -8.31
N LEU A 20 14.78 -9.74 -9.03
CA LEU A 20 14.91 -9.79 -10.49
C LEU A 20 15.81 -10.94 -10.97
N SER A 21 15.44 -11.57 -12.08
CA SER A 21 16.29 -12.56 -12.75
C SER A 21 17.55 -11.89 -13.35
N PHE A 22 18.65 -12.64 -13.47
CA PHE A 22 19.93 -12.11 -13.93
C PHE A 22 19.85 -11.42 -15.30
N THR A 23 19.10 -12.00 -16.24
CA THR A 23 18.93 -11.45 -17.60
C THR A 23 18.14 -10.15 -17.61
N LEU A 24 17.06 -10.07 -16.81
CA LEU A 24 16.27 -8.85 -16.66
C LEU A 24 17.07 -7.77 -15.94
N LYS A 25 17.90 -8.16 -14.96
CA LYS A 25 18.72 -7.23 -14.19
C LYS A 25 19.73 -6.50 -15.09
N ALA A 26 20.42 -7.26 -15.97
CA ALA A 26 21.34 -6.68 -16.93
C ALA A 26 20.65 -5.71 -17.91
N ARG A 27 19.43 -6.05 -18.36
CA ARG A 27 18.63 -5.17 -19.23
C ARG A 27 18.18 -3.89 -18.49
N TYR A 28 17.77 -4.02 -17.24
CA TYR A 28 17.36 -2.91 -16.38
C TYR A 28 18.53 -1.94 -16.13
N GLU A 29 19.70 -2.46 -15.75
CA GLU A 29 20.90 -1.65 -15.57
C GLU A 29 21.35 -0.94 -16.85
N ALA A 30 21.22 -1.61 -18.01
CA ALA A 30 21.49 -0.98 -19.30
C ALA A 30 20.53 0.20 -19.57
N ALA A 31 19.25 0.06 -19.24
CA ALA A 31 18.27 1.14 -19.37
C ALA A 31 18.59 2.34 -18.45
N LEU A 32 19.02 2.09 -17.20
CA LEU A 32 19.44 3.15 -16.27
C LEU A 32 20.69 3.92 -16.72
N ARG A 33 21.59 3.27 -17.46
CA ARG A 33 22.79 3.92 -18.03
C ARG A 33 22.44 4.79 -19.22
N GLN A 34 21.46 4.39 -20.02
CA GLN A 34 21.12 5.04 -21.29
C GLN A 34 20.08 6.16 -21.17
N CYS A 35 19.22 6.12 -20.14
CA CYS A 35 18.12 7.09 -19.99
C CYS A 35 18.15 7.78 -18.62
N SER A 36 18.15 9.12 -18.63
CA SER A 36 18.07 9.94 -17.41
C SER A 36 16.71 9.80 -16.71
N HIS A 37 15.62 9.71 -17.47
CA HIS A 37 14.27 9.58 -16.90
C HIS A 37 14.08 8.25 -16.16
N CYS A 38 14.60 7.14 -16.71
CA CYS A 38 14.61 5.85 -16.01
C CYS A 38 15.36 5.92 -14.67
N ARG A 39 16.44 6.71 -14.61
CA ARG A 39 17.22 6.90 -13.39
C ARG A 39 16.43 7.68 -12.34
N GLU A 40 15.73 8.72 -12.76
CA GLU A 40 14.87 9.49 -11.88
C GLU A 40 13.75 8.63 -11.27
N ILE A 41 13.08 7.79 -12.08
CA ILE A 41 12.08 6.84 -11.59
C ILE A 41 12.67 5.88 -10.56
N HIS A 42 13.86 5.33 -10.84
CA HIS A 42 14.57 4.45 -9.91
C HIS A 42 14.91 5.14 -8.60
N ASP A 43 15.44 6.37 -8.66
CA ASP A 43 15.84 7.12 -7.48
C ASP A 43 14.63 7.52 -6.62
N GLN A 44 13.50 7.88 -7.24
CA GLN A 44 12.23 8.12 -6.55
C GLN A 44 11.71 6.86 -5.85
N ALA A 45 11.73 5.71 -6.53
CA ALA A 45 11.31 4.44 -5.93
C ALA A 45 12.22 4.04 -4.76
N LEU A 46 13.52 4.29 -4.88
CA LEU A 46 14.50 4.03 -3.82
C LEU A 46 14.34 4.98 -2.62
N ALA A 47 13.94 6.23 -2.85
CA ALA A 47 13.56 7.14 -1.77
C ALA A 47 12.30 6.65 -1.03
N LEU A 48 11.29 6.18 -1.77
CA LEU A 48 10.06 5.64 -1.20
C LEU A 48 10.30 4.36 -0.39
N SER A 49 11.19 3.46 -0.86
CA SER A 49 11.48 2.20 -0.15
C SER A 49 12.17 2.38 1.20
N ARG A 50 12.78 3.56 1.45
CA ARG A 50 13.40 3.93 2.73
C ARG A 50 12.43 4.57 3.73
N ILE A 51 11.25 5.02 3.30
CA ILE A 51 10.24 5.62 4.19
C ILE A 51 9.84 4.68 5.35
N PRO A 52 9.65 3.36 5.14
CA PRO A 52 9.33 2.45 6.23
C PRO A 52 10.42 2.37 7.32
N GLU A 53 11.68 2.58 6.96
CA GLU A 53 12.80 2.58 7.94
C GLU A 53 12.72 3.80 8.87
N LEU A 54 12.16 4.91 8.37
CA LEU A 54 11.89 6.12 9.15
C LEU A 54 10.60 6.02 9.96
N TRP A 55 9.79 4.97 9.76
CA TRP A 55 8.54 4.78 10.47
C TRP A 55 8.82 4.36 11.91
N GLN A 56 8.84 5.33 12.81
CA GLN A 56 8.88 5.06 14.25
C GLN A 56 7.50 4.57 14.71
N GLN A 57 7.47 3.53 15.52
CA GLN A 57 6.25 3.14 16.24
C GLN A 57 5.90 4.23 17.26
N GLN A 58 5.08 5.20 16.84
CA GLN A 58 4.41 6.10 17.76
C GLN A 58 3.12 5.46 18.26
N GLU A 59 2.79 5.70 19.53
CA GLU A 59 1.49 5.37 20.06
C GLU A 59 0.41 6.06 19.22
N VAL A 60 -0.56 5.27 18.72
CA VAL A 60 -1.68 5.79 17.96
C VAL A 60 -2.40 6.82 18.85
N PRO A 61 -2.49 8.09 18.43
CA PRO A 61 -3.15 9.09 19.26
C PRO A 61 -4.60 8.65 19.50
N ARG A 62 -5.13 8.91 20.69
CA ARG A 62 -6.54 8.60 21.00
C ARG A 62 -7.45 9.44 20.12
N TRP A 63 -7.81 8.90 18.95
CA TRP A 63 -8.75 9.52 18.02
C TRP A 63 -10.14 9.49 18.64
N ASN A 64 -10.46 10.54 19.38
CA ASN A 64 -11.75 10.66 20.02
C ASN A 64 -12.77 11.09 18.97
N ARG A 65 -13.38 10.11 18.27
CA ARG A 65 -14.31 10.32 17.15
C ARG A 65 -15.47 11.27 17.48
N ALA A 66 -15.85 11.35 18.76
CA ALA A 66 -16.90 12.23 19.25
C ALA A 66 -16.54 13.73 19.18
N ARG A 67 -15.25 14.09 19.28
CA ARG A 67 -14.83 15.50 19.36
C ARG A 67 -14.87 16.24 18.01
N HIS A 68 -14.84 15.50 16.91
CA HIS A 68 -14.91 16.05 15.55
C HIS A 68 -16.31 16.03 14.92
N ALA A 69 -17.25 15.28 15.51
CA ALA A 69 -18.65 15.28 15.10
C ALA A 69 -19.40 16.54 15.59
N MET A 70 -18.90 17.18 16.65
CA MET A 70 -19.41 18.46 17.12
C MET A 70 -18.58 19.58 16.47
N GLN A 71 -19.16 20.31 15.52
CA GLN A 71 -18.56 21.54 15.00
C GLN A 71 -18.24 22.46 16.19
N PRO A 72 -16.97 22.89 16.38
CA PRO A 72 -16.70 23.93 17.36
C PRO A 72 -17.51 25.17 16.97
N PRO A 73 -18.14 25.87 17.93
CA PRO A 73 -18.85 27.10 17.62
C PRO A 73 -17.85 28.07 17.00
N ARG A 74 -17.98 28.31 15.70
CA ARG A 74 -17.11 29.23 14.96
C ARG A 74 -17.29 30.62 15.56
N GLN A 75 -16.36 31.03 16.41
CA GLN A 75 -16.22 32.42 16.81
C GLN A 75 -15.77 33.20 15.56
N HIS A 76 -16.74 33.57 14.73
CA HIS A 76 -16.51 34.50 13.64
C HIS A 76 -16.16 35.83 14.31
N GLY A 77 -14.88 36.18 14.29
CA GLY A 77 -14.44 37.49 14.72
C GLY A 77 -15.24 38.55 13.96
N GLN A 78 -15.97 39.39 14.69
CA GLN A 78 -16.83 40.46 14.17
C GLN A 78 -16.08 41.53 13.35
N TRP A 79 -14.79 41.34 13.06
CA TRP A 79 -13.97 42.28 12.35
C TRP A 79 -14.26 42.30 10.84
N LEU A 80 -14.64 41.14 10.27
CA LEU A 80 -14.99 41.03 8.85
C LEU A 80 -16.27 41.81 8.49
N SER A 81 -17.27 41.86 9.37
CA SER A 81 -18.51 42.60 9.12
C SER A 81 -18.30 44.11 9.08
N TRP A 82 -17.35 44.64 9.87
CA TRP A 82 -17.00 46.05 9.84
C TRP A 82 -16.30 46.45 8.53
N SER A 83 -15.41 45.60 8.02
CA SER A 83 -14.75 45.87 6.74
C SER A 83 -15.73 45.93 5.56
N ALA A 84 -16.74 45.06 5.56
CA ALA A 84 -17.77 45.05 4.53
C ALA A 84 -18.65 46.33 4.56
N LEU A 85 -18.90 46.88 5.74
CA LEU A 85 -19.68 48.11 5.93
C LEU A 85 -18.89 49.35 5.48
N VAL A 86 -17.60 49.41 5.81
CA VAL A 86 -16.72 50.50 5.34
C VAL A 86 -16.59 50.45 3.81
N ALA A 87 -16.41 49.27 3.23
CA ALA A 87 -16.30 49.10 1.78
C ALA A 87 -17.59 49.52 1.04
N SER A 88 -18.77 49.18 1.57
CA SER A 88 -20.04 49.58 0.96
C SER A 88 -20.29 51.09 1.07
N CYS A 89 -19.95 51.71 2.20
CA CYS A 89 -20.06 53.15 2.38
C CYS A 89 -19.10 53.92 1.45
N PHE A 90 -17.88 53.42 1.29
CA PHE A 90 -16.89 53.98 0.37
C PHE A 90 -17.32 53.84 -1.10
N ALA A 91 -17.91 52.71 -1.48
CA ALA A 91 -18.43 52.51 -2.84
C ALA A 91 -19.56 53.51 -3.16
N VAL A 92 -20.49 53.75 -2.23
CA VAL A 92 -21.55 54.76 -2.39
C VAL A 92 -20.96 56.16 -2.52
N PHE A 93 -19.94 56.48 -1.72
CA PHE A 93 -19.25 57.77 -1.79
C PHE A 93 -18.56 57.99 -3.14
N LEU A 94 -17.88 56.97 -3.68
CA LEU A 94 -17.24 57.05 -4.99
C LEU A 94 -18.24 57.30 -6.12
N VAL A 95 -19.42 56.68 -6.05
CA VAL A 95 -20.50 56.85 -7.04
C VAL A 95 -21.10 58.26 -6.97
N LEU A 96 -21.29 58.80 -5.76
CA LEU A 96 -21.80 60.17 -5.59
C LEU A 96 -20.78 61.25 -5.98
N ALA A 97 -19.49 60.98 -5.74
CA ALA A 97 -18.41 61.91 -6.05
C ALA A 97 -18.04 61.96 -7.54
N GLN A 98 -18.61 61.07 -8.37
CA GLN A 98 -18.30 60.97 -9.81
C GLN A 98 -16.79 60.92 -10.07
N LEU A 99 -16.06 60.15 -9.27
CA LEU A 99 -14.62 60.13 -9.33
C LEU A 99 -14.16 59.57 -10.69
N GLU A 100 -13.41 60.37 -11.45
CA GLU A 100 -12.78 59.96 -12.69
C GLU A 100 -11.27 59.86 -12.47
N ILE A 101 -10.74 58.63 -12.49
CA ILE A 101 -9.30 58.41 -12.48
C ILE A 101 -8.89 58.15 -13.92
N SER A 102 -8.08 59.05 -14.47
CA SER A 102 -7.42 58.84 -15.76
C SER A 102 -5.93 58.57 -15.52
N THR A 103 -5.46 57.43 -16.03
CA THR A 103 -4.03 57.10 -16.03
C THR A 103 -3.42 57.43 -17.39
N ALA A 104 -2.11 57.67 -17.42
CA ALA A 104 -1.38 58.03 -18.64
C ALA A 104 -1.48 56.97 -19.75
N ASP A 105 -1.78 55.72 -19.38
CA ASP A 105 -1.96 54.59 -20.29
C ASP A 105 -3.36 54.54 -20.95
N GLY A 106 -4.21 55.55 -20.73
CA GLY A 106 -5.53 55.65 -21.36
C GLY A 106 -6.66 54.87 -20.66
N LEU A 107 -6.38 54.21 -19.54
CA LEU A 107 -7.42 53.61 -18.70
C LEU A 107 -8.17 54.75 -17.96
N ARG A 108 -9.43 54.93 -18.33
CA ARG A 108 -10.39 55.81 -17.64
C ARG A 108 -11.40 54.95 -16.88
N ILE A 109 -11.40 55.08 -15.56
CA ILE A 109 -12.43 54.48 -14.70
C ILE A 109 -13.31 55.63 -14.20
N SER A 110 -14.54 55.71 -14.71
CA SER A 110 -15.53 56.71 -14.32
C SER A 110 -16.62 56.06 -13.46
N PHE A 111 -16.77 56.50 -12.21
CA PHE A 111 -17.82 56.05 -11.31
C PHE A 111 -19.00 57.03 -11.35
N GLY A 112 -19.88 57.00 -12.36
CA GLY A 112 -21.10 57.83 -12.31
C GLY A 112 -21.67 58.43 -13.60
N GLY A 113 -21.24 57.98 -14.79
CA GLY A 113 -21.94 58.30 -16.04
C GLY A 113 -21.13 59.21 -16.97
N GLY A 114 -20.50 58.58 -17.96
CA GLY A 114 -19.85 59.27 -19.09
C GLY A 114 -19.57 58.35 -20.28
N MET A 115 -19.94 57.07 -20.20
CA MET A 115 -19.90 56.12 -21.31
C MET A 115 -21.32 55.73 -21.68
N ASP A 116 -21.61 55.67 -22.97
CA ASP A 116 -22.88 55.18 -23.51
C ASP A 116 -23.12 53.76 -22.97
N GLU A 117 -24.00 53.66 -21.97
CA GLU A 117 -24.19 52.46 -21.14
C GLU A 117 -24.56 51.25 -22.00
N ALA A 118 -25.21 51.50 -23.15
CA ALA A 118 -25.57 50.50 -24.13
C ALA A 118 -24.33 49.90 -24.85
N LEU A 119 -23.30 50.70 -25.13
CA LEU A 119 -22.07 50.27 -25.81
C LEU A 119 -21.18 49.49 -24.83
N LEU A 120 -21.03 49.99 -23.60
CA LEU A 120 -20.30 49.28 -22.53
C LEU A 120 -20.93 47.91 -22.24
N ARG A 121 -22.28 47.85 -22.09
CA ARG A 121 -22.98 46.59 -21.86
C ARG A 121 -22.77 45.58 -22.99
N ARG A 122 -22.75 46.02 -24.25
CA ARG A 122 -22.49 45.14 -25.40
C ARG A 122 -21.08 44.56 -25.37
N VAL A 123 -20.06 45.42 -25.27
CA VAL A 123 -18.65 44.99 -25.26
C VAL A 123 -18.37 44.06 -24.07
N VAL A 124 -18.86 44.42 -22.87
CA VAL A 124 -18.69 43.58 -21.68
C VAL A 124 -19.44 42.24 -21.83
N SER A 125 -20.65 42.25 -22.38
CA SER A 125 -21.40 41.00 -22.59
C SER A 125 -20.73 40.07 -23.61
N GLU A 126 -20.13 40.62 -24.66
CA GLU A 126 -19.41 39.86 -25.68
C GLU A 126 -18.10 39.29 -25.12
N GLN A 127 -17.35 40.10 -24.38
CA GLN A 127 -16.13 39.68 -23.69
C GLN A 127 -16.41 38.58 -22.65
N ILE A 128 -17.45 38.75 -21.81
CA ILE A 128 -17.84 37.74 -20.81
C ILE A 128 -18.28 36.44 -21.47
N GLN A 129 -18.97 36.49 -22.62
CA GLN A 129 -19.37 35.27 -23.34
C GLN A 129 -18.15 34.56 -23.95
N GLN A 130 -17.21 35.30 -24.53
CA GLN A 130 -15.99 34.73 -25.11
C GLN A 130 -15.08 34.14 -24.03
N ASP A 131 -14.79 34.90 -22.97
CA ASP A 131 -13.93 34.47 -21.87
C ASP A 131 -14.60 33.35 -21.04
N GLY A 132 -15.92 33.39 -20.89
CA GLY A 132 -16.70 32.37 -20.20
C GLY A 132 -16.62 31.00 -20.90
N LEU A 133 -16.70 30.98 -22.24
CA LEU A 133 -16.56 29.75 -23.02
C LEU A 133 -15.14 29.17 -22.97
N VAL A 134 -14.12 30.03 -23.02
CA VAL A 134 -12.71 29.61 -22.89
C VAL A 134 -12.46 29.04 -21.50
N TRP A 135 -12.94 29.72 -20.46
CA TRP A 135 -12.79 29.27 -19.07
C TRP A 135 -13.50 27.94 -18.81
N GLN A 136 -14.73 27.75 -19.31
CA GLN A 136 -15.45 26.48 -19.17
C GLN A 136 -14.71 25.33 -19.86
N LYS A 137 -14.16 25.55 -21.06
CA LYS A 137 -13.35 24.54 -21.77
C LYS A 137 -12.07 24.21 -21.00
N ALA A 138 -11.37 25.21 -20.48
CA ALA A 138 -10.17 25.00 -19.68
C ALA A 138 -10.48 24.21 -18.39
N GLN A 139 -11.59 24.53 -17.73
CA GLN A 139 -12.03 23.82 -16.54
C GLN A 139 -12.40 22.37 -16.84
N ALA A 140 -13.13 22.12 -17.93
CA ALA A 140 -13.49 20.77 -18.35
C ALA A 140 -12.25 19.92 -18.67
N ALA A 141 -11.28 20.49 -19.40
CA ALA A 141 -10.01 19.82 -19.69
C ALA A 141 -9.22 19.50 -18.41
N GLN A 142 -9.18 20.44 -17.45
CA GLN A 142 -8.50 20.22 -16.18
C GLN A 142 -9.17 19.09 -15.38
N VAL A 143 -10.50 19.06 -15.31
CA VAL A 143 -11.23 17.98 -14.62
C VAL A 143 -10.96 16.63 -15.29
N GLU A 144 -10.95 16.58 -16.63
CA GLU A 144 -10.66 15.36 -17.38
C GLU A 144 -9.24 14.83 -17.09
N THR A 145 -8.24 15.70 -17.06
CA THR A 145 -6.85 15.30 -16.70
C THR A 145 -6.74 14.77 -15.27
N LEU A 146 -7.43 15.41 -14.31
CA LEU A 146 -7.42 14.94 -12.92
C LEU A 146 -8.13 13.59 -12.78
N LEU A 147 -9.23 13.38 -13.50
CA LEU A 147 -9.96 12.11 -13.50
C LEU A 147 -9.14 10.99 -14.13
N SER A 148 -8.42 11.26 -15.24
CA SER A 148 -7.55 10.27 -15.87
C SER A 148 -6.37 9.90 -14.96
N GLU A 149 -5.70 10.88 -14.36
CA GLU A 149 -4.62 10.64 -13.40
C GLU A 149 -5.11 9.84 -12.19
N TYR A 150 -6.30 10.16 -11.68
CA TYR A 150 -6.89 9.43 -10.56
C TYR A 150 -7.21 7.98 -10.94
N ALA A 151 -7.77 7.76 -12.13
CA ALA A 151 -8.05 6.42 -12.64
C ALA A 151 -6.78 5.57 -12.80
N GLU A 152 -5.70 6.16 -13.34
CA GLU A 152 -4.40 5.50 -13.45
C GLU A 152 -3.81 5.16 -12.07
N ARG A 153 -3.83 6.09 -11.11
CA ARG A 153 -3.38 5.84 -9.74
C ARG A 153 -4.19 4.74 -9.07
N GLN A 154 -5.50 4.70 -9.28
CA GLN A 154 -6.37 3.66 -8.74
C GLN A 154 -6.06 2.28 -9.37
N ALA A 155 -5.78 2.23 -10.67
CA ALA A 155 -5.37 1.00 -11.35
C ALA A 155 -4.04 0.47 -10.81
N ILE A 156 -3.03 1.33 -10.66
CA ILE A 156 -1.73 0.95 -10.10
C ILE A 156 -1.87 0.49 -8.65
N ALA A 157 -2.64 1.21 -7.83
CA ALA A 157 -2.86 0.85 -6.43
C ALA A 157 -3.54 -0.52 -6.29
N THR A 158 -4.54 -0.82 -7.14
CA THR A 158 -5.20 -2.13 -7.14
C THR A 158 -4.27 -3.25 -7.62
N GLU A 159 -3.44 -3.00 -8.63
CA GLU A 159 -2.45 -3.96 -9.10
C GLU A 159 -1.41 -4.30 -8.03
N VAL A 160 -0.85 -3.28 -7.36
CA VAL A 160 0.11 -3.47 -6.26
C VAL A 160 -0.52 -4.24 -5.11
N MET A 161 -1.76 -3.90 -4.73
CA MET A 161 -2.49 -4.61 -3.69
C MET A 161 -2.72 -6.08 -4.06
N LEU A 162 -3.11 -6.37 -5.30
CA LEU A 162 -3.31 -7.75 -5.79
C LEU A 162 -1.98 -8.52 -5.88
N ALA A 163 -0.89 -7.87 -6.26
CA ALA A 163 0.44 -8.47 -6.26
C ALA A 163 0.88 -8.83 -4.84
N GLN A 164 0.70 -7.91 -3.89
CA GLN A 164 1.03 -8.14 -2.48
C GLN A 164 0.15 -9.23 -1.86
N TRP A 165 -1.15 -9.23 -2.14
CA TRP A 165 -2.06 -10.29 -1.70
C TRP A 165 -1.62 -11.66 -2.26
N ARG A 166 -1.30 -11.76 -3.55
CA ARG A 166 -0.77 -13.00 -4.15
C ARG A 166 0.55 -13.46 -3.51
N LYS A 167 1.45 -12.52 -3.18
CA LYS A 167 2.74 -12.82 -2.49
C LYS A 167 2.47 -13.38 -1.10
N ASN A 168 1.58 -12.74 -0.32
CA ASN A 168 1.19 -13.18 1.02
C ASN A 168 0.52 -14.56 1.01
N THR A 169 -0.43 -14.79 0.10
CA THR A 169 -1.09 -16.11 -0.02
C THR A 169 -0.08 -17.22 -0.37
N ARG A 170 0.93 -16.92 -1.21
CA ARG A 170 1.98 -17.89 -1.53
C ARG A 170 2.89 -18.16 -0.33
N SER A 171 3.24 -17.16 0.48
CA SER A 171 4.05 -17.36 1.68
C SER A 171 3.29 -18.12 2.77
N GLU A 172 2.01 -17.79 3.00
CA GLU A 172 1.16 -18.51 3.95
C GLU A 172 1.04 -19.99 3.57
N ARG A 173 0.74 -20.30 2.31
CA ARG A 173 0.67 -21.70 1.85
C ARG A 173 2.00 -22.46 2.01
N ARG A 174 3.14 -21.79 1.84
CA ARG A 174 4.46 -22.40 2.07
C ARG A 174 4.68 -22.68 3.55
N GLN A 175 4.29 -21.75 4.42
CA GLN A 175 4.38 -21.90 5.87
C GLN A 175 3.46 -23.03 6.35
N ASP A 176 2.22 -23.10 5.86
CA ASP A 176 1.28 -24.17 6.17
C ASP A 176 1.83 -25.53 5.71
N MET A 177 2.37 -25.61 4.49
CA MET A 177 2.97 -26.85 3.97
C MET A 177 4.19 -27.27 4.78
N GLN A 178 5.02 -26.33 5.25
CA GLN A 178 6.14 -26.61 6.13
C GLN A 178 5.68 -27.13 7.49
N GLN A 179 4.60 -26.57 8.06
CA GLN A 179 4.00 -27.07 9.29
C GLN A 179 3.48 -28.50 9.10
N LEU A 180 2.77 -28.77 8.01
CA LEU A 180 2.29 -30.12 7.69
C LEU A 180 3.43 -31.12 7.51
N LEU A 181 4.50 -30.76 6.81
CA LEU A 181 5.69 -31.60 6.64
C LEU A 181 6.36 -31.90 7.98
N SER A 182 6.53 -30.88 8.83
CA SER A 182 7.12 -31.07 10.16
C SER A 182 6.25 -31.95 11.06
N GLY A 183 4.92 -31.77 11.00
CA GLY A 183 3.97 -32.63 11.69
C GLY A 183 4.05 -34.08 11.20
N TRP A 184 4.06 -34.29 9.89
CA TRP A 184 4.19 -35.62 9.29
C TRP A 184 5.51 -36.31 9.65
N GLN A 185 6.63 -35.59 9.62
CA GLN A 185 7.92 -36.13 10.06
C GLN A 185 7.91 -36.52 11.53
N SER A 186 7.28 -35.71 12.39
CA SER A 186 7.17 -36.02 13.82
C SER A 186 6.33 -37.28 14.07
N LEU A 187 5.26 -37.48 13.30
CA LEU A 187 4.42 -38.68 13.38
C LEU A 187 5.19 -39.93 12.96
N ASN A 188 5.86 -39.90 11.80
CA ASN A 188 6.67 -41.03 11.34
C ASN A 188 7.78 -41.38 12.33
N TYR A 189 8.41 -40.38 12.95
CA TYR A 189 9.43 -40.60 13.96
C TYR A 189 8.84 -41.28 15.21
N GLN A 190 7.68 -40.84 15.70
CA GLN A 190 6.99 -41.49 16.80
C GLN A 190 6.57 -42.93 16.46
N GLU A 191 6.06 -43.16 15.24
CA GLU A 191 5.70 -44.50 14.77
C GLU A 191 6.93 -45.42 14.73
N GLN A 192 8.08 -44.94 14.26
CA GLN A 192 9.33 -45.71 14.27
C GLN A 192 9.79 -46.06 15.70
N LEU A 193 9.66 -45.13 16.65
CA LEU A 193 9.98 -45.40 18.05
C LEU A 193 9.06 -46.47 18.64
N MET A 194 7.74 -46.35 18.42
CA MET A 194 6.75 -47.33 18.88
C MET A 194 6.99 -48.71 18.25
N LEU A 195 7.31 -48.77 16.95
CA LEU A 195 7.66 -50.02 16.27
C LEU A 195 8.93 -50.66 16.86
N ASN A 196 9.97 -49.87 17.11
CA ASN A 196 11.20 -50.37 17.72
C ASN A 196 10.96 -50.90 19.14
N GLU A 197 10.13 -50.21 19.94
CA GLU A 197 9.74 -50.67 21.27
C GLU A 197 8.99 -52.00 21.21
N GLN A 198 8.01 -52.13 20.30
CA GLN A 198 7.26 -53.38 20.07
C GLN A 198 8.19 -54.52 19.63
N ILE A 199 9.12 -54.27 18.71
CA ILE A 199 10.10 -55.28 18.27
C ILE A 199 11.00 -55.70 19.44
N SER A 200 11.48 -54.75 20.24
CA SER A 200 12.33 -55.03 21.40
C SER A 200 11.62 -55.90 22.44
N TYR A 201 10.34 -55.61 22.69
CA TYR A 201 9.49 -56.37 23.60
C TYR A 201 9.25 -57.81 23.09
N LEU A 202 9.01 -57.98 21.78
CA LEU A 202 8.87 -59.31 21.18
C LEU A 202 10.17 -60.11 21.27
N ALA A 203 11.31 -59.47 21.04
CA ALA A 203 12.62 -60.10 21.15
C ALA A 203 12.91 -60.56 22.59
N SER A 204 12.66 -59.69 23.59
CA SER A 204 12.83 -60.06 25.01
C SER A 204 11.88 -61.18 25.43
N SER A 205 10.63 -61.17 24.94
CA SER A 205 9.67 -62.25 25.21
C SER A 205 10.09 -63.58 24.59
N GLN A 206 10.69 -63.58 23.40
CA GLN A 206 11.27 -64.79 22.81
C GLN A 206 12.47 -65.32 23.59
N GLU A 207 13.34 -64.42 24.07
CA GLU A 207 14.49 -64.81 24.89
C GLU A 207 14.04 -65.41 26.23
N GLU A 208 13.06 -64.80 26.89
CA GLU A 208 12.46 -65.33 28.12
C GLU A 208 11.79 -66.70 27.89
N ASN A 209 11.04 -66.86 26.81
CA ASN A 209 10.46 -68.16 26.43
C ASN A 209 11.54 -69.23 26.18
N ASN A 210 12.64 -68.87 25.49
CA ASN A 210 13.75 -69.79 25.24
C ASN A 210 14.46 -70.18 26.55
N MET A 211 14.67 -69.22 27.46
CA MET A 211 15.20 -69.51 28.80
C MET A 211 14.30 -70.46 29.58
N TYR A 212 12.98 -70.23 29.55
CA TYR A 212 12.00 -71.09 30.20
C TYR A 212 12.01 -72.51 29.63
N LEU A 213 12.06 -72.66 28.30
CA LEU A 213 12.17 -73.96 27.64
C LEU A 213 13.46 -74.70 27.99
N ASN A 214 14.59 -73.99 28.04
CA ASN A 214 15.87 -74.57 28.46
C ASN A 214 15.82 -75.05 29.91
N ALA A 215 15.24 -74.26 30.83
CA ALA A 215 15.06 -74.67 32.22
C ALA A 215 14.14 -75.91 32.37
N LEU A 216 13.09 -76.01 31.55
CA LEU A 216 12.23 -77.20 31.49
C LEU A 216 12.98 -78.44 30.96
N MET A 217 13.82 -78.28 29.92
CA MET A 217 14.65 -79.38 29.43
C MET A 217 15.67 -79.85 30.47
N GLU A 218 16.34 -78.93 31.17
CA GLU A 218 17.29 -79.28 32.24
C GLU A 218 16.60 -80.03 33.38
N SER A 219 15.43 -79.55 33.82
CA SER A 219 14.67 -80.20 34.92
C SER A 219 14.11 -81.58 34.54
N THR A 220 13.77 -81.81 33.27
CA THR A 220 13.31 -83.13 32.79
C THR A 220 14.48 -84.11 32.60
N LEU A 221 15.64 -83.65 32.11
CA LEU A 221 16.85 -84.47 31.99
C LEU A 221 17.45 -84.84 33.36
N TYR A 222 17.33 -83.96 34.36
CA TYR A 222 17.73 -84.23 35.74
C TYR A 222 16.60 -84.82 36.59
N SER A 223 15.60 -85.48 36.00
CA SER A 223 14.65 -86.28 36.78
C SER A 223 15.41 -87.41 37.48
N PRO A 224 15.57 -87.38 38.81
CA PRO A 224 16.33 -88.42 39.51
C PRO A 224 15.56 -89.73 39.32
N LYS A 225 16.23 -90.73 38.71
CA LYS A 225 15.71 -92.09 38.57
C LYS A 225 15.10 -92.49 39.90
N SER A 226 13.78 -92.63 39.89
CA SER A 226 13.02 -93.01 41.06
C SER A 226 13.62 -94.29 41.63
N PHE A 227 13.93 -94.20 42.91
CA PHE A 227 14.42 -95.29 43.74
C PHE A 227 13.54 -96.52 43.58
N PRO A 228 14.09 -97.73 43.38
CA PRO A 228 13.31 -98.95 43.40
C PRO A 228 12.89 -99.22 44.86
N TRP A 229 11.61 -98.98 45.16
CA TRP A 229 11.02 -99.51 46.38
C TRP A 229 10.81 -101.01 46.23
N ARG A 230 11.45 -101.76 47.13
CA ARG A 230 11.20 -103.18 47.41
C ARG A 230 9.83 -103.36 48.07
#